data_AF-A0A1P8JXI1-F1
#
_entry.id   AF-A0A1P8JXI1-F1
#
_cell.length_a   1.000
_cell.length_b   1.000
_cell.length_c   1.000
_cell.angle_alpha   90.00
_cell.angle_beta   90.00
_cell.angle_gamma   90.00
#
_symmetry.space_group_name_H-M   'P 1'
#
loop_
_entity.id
_entity.type
_entity.pdbx_description
1 polymer ?
#
loop_
_entity_poly.entity_id
_entity_poly.type
_entity_poly.pdbx_seq_one_letter_code
_entity_poly.pdbx_strand_id
1 'polypeptide(L)'
;MPHPDEDFSPQDAFARGGITSPFGKLTQPLKTHVDENTETEFMRRATAIDQVPGERLRDLVYLDVHGMTYLEMVAKHRRDLLDQQGTHSGRDRTKS
;
A
#
# COMPACT_ATOMS: atom_id res chain seq x y z
N MET A 1 19.30 24.75 -0.15
CA MET A 1 19.56 23.72 -1.17
C MET A 1 19.65 22.38 -0.46
N PRO A 2 18.63 21.50 -0.49
CA PRO A 2 18.77 20.14 0.00
C PRO A 2 19.41 19.24 -1.08
N HIS A 3 20.22 18.28 -0.64
CA HIS A 3 21.04 17.37 -1.46
C HIS A 3 20.21 16.25 -2.12
N PRO A 4 20.66 15.67 -3.25
CA PRO A 4 19.88 14.74 -4.07
C PRO A 4 19.88 13.26 -3.62
N ASP A 5 20.44 12.92 -2.45
CA ASP A 5 20.57 11.53 -1.99
C ASP A 5 19.66 11.21 -0.78
N GLU A 6 18.45 11.80 -0.73
CA GLU A 6 17.42 11.33 0.21
C GLU A 6 16.87 9.99 -0.32
N ASP A 7 17.40 8.90 0.23
CA ASP A 7 16.83 7.56 0.10
C ASP A 7 15.32 7.63 0.37
N PHE A 8 14.53 7.60 -0.70
CA PHE A 8 13.08 7.55 -0.66
C PHE A 8 12.64 6.25 0.03
N SER A 9 12.57 6.29 1.35
CA SER A 9 11.99 5.21 2.13
C SER A 9 10.48 5.18 1.83
N PRO A 10 9.90 4.02 1.48
CA PRO A 10 8.45 3.86 1.35
C PRO A 10 7.66 4.30 2.59
N GLN A 11 8.36 4.40 3.73
CA GLN A 11 7.86 4.83 5.03
C GLN A 11 7.62 6.37 5.05
N ASP A 12 8.44 7.14 4.33
CA ASP A 12 8.38 8.61 4.33
C ASP A 12 7.25 9.18 3.45
N ALA A 13 6.75 8.38 2.50
CA ALA A 13 5.58 8.73 1.69
C ALA A 13 4.29 8.90 2.52
N PHE A 14 4.23 8.30 3.72
CA PHE A 14 3.08 8.41 4.61
C PHE A 14 3.06 9.69 5.46
N ALA A 15 4.18 10.42 5.57
CA ALA A 15 4.37 11.39 6.65
C ALA A 15 4.15 12.87 6.28
N ARG A 16 4.15 13.29 5.00
CA ARG A 16 4.27 14.73 4.66
C ARG A 16 3.17 15.36 3.78
N GLY A 17 2.13 14.64 3.39
CA GLY A 17 1.16 15.16 2.41
C GLY A 17 -0.27 14.63 2.55
N GLY A 18 -0.76 14.42 3.77
CA GLY A 18 -1.97 13.64 3.97
C GLY A 18 -1.75 12.17 3.56
N ILE A 19 -2.51 11.26 4.14
CA ILE A 19 -2.28 9.84 3.88
C ILE A 19 -2.91 9.51 2.53
N THR A 20 -2.09 9.50 1.47
CA THR A 20 -2.52 9.08 0.14
C THR A 20 -2.01 7.68 -0.15
N SER A 21 -2.86 6.83 -0.68
CA SER A 21 -2.47 5.54 -1.24
C SER A 21 -2.45 5.63 -2.77
N PRO A 22 -1.85 4.66 -3.48
CA PRO A 22 -1.97 4.54 -4.93
C PRO A 22 -3.43 4.46 -5.43
N PHE A 23 -4.38 4.20 -4.54
CA PHE A 23 -5.82 4.07 -4.84
C PHE A 23 -6.65 5.28 -4.40
N GLY A 24 -6.01 6.35 -3.90
CA GLY A 24 -6.67 7.59 -3.52
C GLY A 24 -6.38 8.04 -2.09
N LYS A 25 -7.07 9.11 -1.68
CA LYS A 25 -6.93 9.72 -0.35
C LYS A 25 -7.53 8.83 0.73
N LEU A 26 -6.79 8.59 1.80
CA LEU A 26 -7.29 7.90 2.99
C LEU A 26 -7.95 8.93 3.91
N THR A 27 -9.27 9.00 3.89
CA THR A 27 -10.03 10.08 4.54
C THR A 27 -10.70 9.68 5.86
N GLN A 28 -10.98 8.38 6.06
CA GLN A 28 -11.71 7.89 7.24
C GLN A 28 -11.08 6.61 7.79
N PRO A 29 -10.84 6.52 9.11
CA PRO A 29 -10.40 5.28 9.74
C PRO A 29 -11.57 4.29 9.85
N LEU A 30 -11.32 3.02 9.52
CA LEU A 30 -12.20 1.91 9.86
C LEU A 30 -11.80 1.36 11.23
N LYS A 31 -12.70 1.42 12.21
CA LYS A 31 -12.48 0.90 13.57
C LYS A 31 -13.80 0.49 14.21
N THR A 32 -13.75 -0.46 15.14
CA THR A 32 -14.87 -0.91 15.97
C THR A 32 -14.37 -1.41 17.32
N HIS A 33 -15.26 -1.50 18.30
CA HIS A 33 -14.98 -2.22 19.54
C HIS A 33 -15.28 -3.71 19.35
N VAL A 34 -14.45 -4.55 19.96
CA VAL A 34 -14.61 -6.00 20.06
C VAL A 34 -14.36 -6.42 21.50
N ASP A 35 -14.72 -7.63 21.89
CA ASP A 35 -14.38 -8.16 23.21
C ASP A 35 -12.87 -8.42 23.35
N GLU A 36 -12.39 -8.44 24.59
CA GLU A 36 -10.96 -8.56 24.93
C GLU A 36 -10.31 -9.84 24.37
N ASN A 37 -11.04 -10.95 24.34
CA ASN A 37 -10.51 -12.22 23.80
C ASN A 37 -10.31 -12.13 22.29
N THR A 38 -11.27 -11.54 21.58
CA THR A 38 -11.18 -11.30 20.15
C THR A 38 -10.03 -10.34 19.81
N GLU A 39 -9.86 -9.25 20.57
CA GLU A 39 -8.73 -8.33 20.40
C GLU A 39 -7.40 -9.07 20.61
N THR A 40 -7.25 -9.80 21.71
CA THR A 40 -6.03 -10.55 22.03
C THR A 40 -5.65 -11.52 20.92
N GLU A 41 -6.62 -12.29 20.43
CA GLU A 41 -6.38 -13.24 19.33
C GLU A 41 -6.05 -12.53 18.02
N PHE A 42 -6.69 -11.39 17.72
CA PHE A 42 -6.37 -10.59 16.55
C PHE A 42 -4.93 -10.08 16.58
N MET A 43 -4.49 -9.55 17.72
CA MET A 43 -3.12 -9.08 17.93
C MET A 43 -2.12 -10.22 17.76
N ARG A 44 -2.38 -11.38 18.39
CA ARG A 44 -1.53 -12.57 18.27
C ARG A 44 -1.38 -13.01 16.81
N ARG A 45 -2.48 -13.02 16.06
CA ARG A 45 -2.46 -13.42 14.65
C ARG A 45 -1.71 -12.42 13.78
N ALA A 46 -1.79 -11.11 14.06
CA ALA A 46 -1.00 -10.10 13.36
C ALA A 46 0.50 -10.34 13.57
N THR A 47 0.91 -10.52 14.82
CA THR A 47 2.31 -10.81 15.17
C THR A 47 2.82 -12.10 14.55
N ALA A 48 1.99 -13.15 14.44
CA ALA A 48 2.39 -14.43 13.85
C ALA A 48 2.79 -14.35 12.37
N ILE A 49 2.48 -13.25 11.69
CA ILE A 49 2.85 -13.00 10.29
C ILE A 49 3.64 -11.70 10.13
N ASP A 50 4.32 -11.25 11.21
CA ASP A 50 5.13 -10.03 11.24
C ASP A 50 4.38 -8.75 10.79
N GLN A 51 3.07 -8.68 11.05
CA GLN A 51 2.25 -7.51 10.76
C GLN A 51 1.91 -6.74 12.03
N VAL A 52 1.82 -5.41 11.92
CA VAL A 52 1.14 -4.62 12.95
C VAL A 52 -0.39 -4.74 12.80
N PRO A 53 -1.18 -4.55 13.88
CA PRO A 53 -2.63 -4.74 13.85
C PRO A 53 -3.35 -3.95 12.75
N GLY A 54 -2.90 -2.72 12.50
CA GLY A 54 -3.46 -1.86 11.45
C GLY A 54 -3.21 -2.36 10.03
N GLU A 55 -2.08 -3.03 9.79
CA GLU A 55 -1.77 -3.65 8.48
C GLU A 55 -2.64 -4.87 8.26
N ARG A 56 -2.76 -5.73 9.27
CA ARG A 56 -3.65 -6.89 9.22
C ARG A 56 -5.09 -6.48 8.98
N LEU A 57 -5.58 -5.45 9.68
CA LEU A 57 -6.94 -4.94 9.49
C LEU A 57 -7.13 -4.42 8.06
N ARG A 58 -6.16 -3.67 7.54
CA ARG A 58 -6.19 -3.19 6.16
C ARG A 58 -6.27 -4.34 5.18
N ASP A 59 -5.43 -5.36 5.32
CA ASP A 59 -5.45 -6.51 4.41
C ASP A 59 -6.75 -7.29 4.49
N LEU A 60 -7.33 -7.49 5.67
CA LEU A 60 -8.63 -8.16 5.81
C LEU A 60 -9.77 -7.38 5.14
N VAL A 61 -9.81 -6.05 5.33
CA VAL A 61 -10.83 -5.21 4.68
C VAL A 61 -10.68 -5.23 3.15
N TYR A 62 -9.44 -5.12 2.65
CA TYR A 62 -9.20 -5.16 1.22
C TYR A 62 -9.49 -6.55 0.64
N LEU A 63 -9.16 -7.62 1.35
CA LEU A 63 -9.46 -8.98 0.94
C LEU A 63 -10.98 -9.20 0.86
N ASP A 64 -11.75 -8.71 1.83
CA ASP A 64 -13.21 -8.79 1.83
C ASP A 64 -13.86 -7.99 0.69
N VAL A 65 -13.40 -6.75 0.44
CA VAL A 65 -14.01 -5.86 -0.57
C VAL A 65 -13.53 -6.14 -2.00
N HIS A 66 -12.26 -6.53 -2.17
CA HIS A 66 -11.62 -6.65 -3.48
C HIS A 66 -11.17 -8.07 -3.84
N GLY A 67 -11.25 -9.04 -2.91
CA GLY A 67 -10.74 -10.39 -3.12
C GLY A 67 -9.22 -10.48 -3.14
N MET A 68 -8.51 -9.41 -2.76
CA MET A 68 -7.04 -9.32 -2.71
C MET A 68 -6.61 -8.45 -1.52
N THR A 69 -5.48 -8.78 -0.91
CA THR A 69 -4.83 -7.96 0.12
C THR A 69 -4.37 -6.60 -0.43
N TYR A 70 -4.09 -5.65 0.46
CA TYR A 70 -3.59 -4.34 0.04
C TYR A 70 -2.24 -4.48 -0.66
N LEU A 71 -1.36 -5.36 -0.16
CA LEU A 71 -0.05 -5.62 -0.77
C LEU A 71 -0.16 -6.19 -2.18
N GLU A 72 -1.06 -7.15 -2.41
CA GLU A 72 -1.32 -7.71 -3.74
C GLU A 72 -1.82 -6.65 -4.71
N MET A 73 -2.72 -5.77 -4.26
CA MET A 73 -3.20 -4.66 -5.06
C MET A 73 -2.08 -3.67 -5.42
N VAL A 74 -1.22 -3.29 -4.46
CA VAL A 74 -0.08 -2.40 -4.72
C VAL A 74 0.91 -3.06 -5.69
N ALA A 75 1.21 -4.34 -5.51
CA ALA A 75 2.09 -5.09 -6.39
C ALA A 75 1.51 -5.18 -7.82
N LYS A 76 0.21 -5.41 -7.95
CA LYS A 76 -0.50 -5.36 -9.24
C LYS A 76 -0.39 -3.97 -9.87
N HIS A 77 -0.71 -2.92 -9.13
CA HIS A 77 -0.64 -1.55 -9.64
C HIS A 77 0.77 -1.17 -10.12
N ARG A 78 1.81 -1.56 -9.39
CA ARG A 78 3.21 -1.34 -9.79
C ARG A 78 3.58 -2.08 -11.07
N ARG A 79 3.14 -3.34 -11.23
CA ARG A 79 3.32 -4.10 -12.48
C ARG A 79 2.64 -3.40 -13.66
N ASP A 80 1.38 -3.02 -13.48
CA ASP A 80 0.58 -2.34 -14.50
C ASP A 80 1.24 -1.01 -14.96
N LEU A 81 1.89 -0.27 -14.05
CA LEU A 81 2.65 0.95 -14.37
C LEU A 81 3.94 0.67 -15.16
N LEU A 82 4.70 -0.37 -14.78
CA LEU A 82 5.93 -0.74 -15.49
C LEU A 82 5.64 -1.20 -16.93
N ASP A 83 4.56 -1.96 -17.12
CA ASP A 83 4.14 -2.40 -18.45
C ASP A 83 3.80 -1.21 -19.36
N GLN A 84 3.14 -0.19 -18.81
CA GLN A 84 2.80 1.04 -19.54
C GLN A 84 4.04 1.84 -19.96
N GLN A 85 5.06 1.92 -19.09
CA GLN A 85 6.32 2.62 -19.40
C GLN A 85 7.10 1.92 -20.52
N GLY A 86 7.11 0.57 -20.53
CA GLY A 86 7.73 -0.23 -21.60
C GLY A 86 7.12 0.04 -22.97
N THR A 87 5.80 0.28 -23.04
CA THR A 87 5.11 0.62 -24.30
C THR A 87 5.39 2.02 -24.85
N HIS A 88 5.84 2.98 -24.04
CA HIS A 88 6.09 4.36 -24.49
C HIS A 88 7.53 4.62 -24.93
N SER A 89 8.51 3.81 -24.51
CA SER A 89 9.93 4.00 -24.85
C SER A 89 10.32 3.56 -26.29
N GLY A 90 9.41 2.90 -27.02
CA GLY A 90 9.68 2.33 -28.34
C GLY A 90 9.27 3.17 -29.57
N ARG A 91 8.58 4.32 -29.40
CA ARG A 91 7.94 5.02 -30.53
C ARG A 91 8.73 6.18 -31.17
N ASP A 92 9.86 6.60 -30.61
CA ASP A 92 10.55 7.83 -31.04
C ASP A 92 11.86 7.65 -31.83
N ARG A 93 12.20 6.42 -32.27
CA ARG A 93 13.48 6.15 -32.96
C ARG A 93 13.42 5.93 -34.48
N THR A 94 12.38 6.39 -35.16
CA THR A 94 12.33 6.32 -36.64
C THR A 94 11.80 7.61 -37.27
N LYS A 95 12.66 8.62 -37.37
CA LYS A 95 12.65 9.60 -38.48
C LYS A 95 14.08 10.10 -38.66
N SER A 96 14.73 9.57 -39.69
CA SER A 96 15.96 10.09 -40.30
C SER A 96 15.67 10.38 -41.76
#